data_AF-A0A0U3RSU7-F1
#
_entry.id   AF-A0A0U3RSU7-F1
#
_cell.length_a   1.000
_cell.length_b   1.000
_cell.length_c   1.000
_cell.angle_alpha   90.00
_cell.angle_beta   90.00
_cell.angle_gamma   90.00
#
_symmetry.space_group_name_H-M   'P 1'
#
loop_
_entity.id
_entity.type
_entity.pdbx_description
1 polymer ?
#
loop_
_entity_poly.entity_id
_entity_poly.type
_entity_poly.pdbx_seq_one_letter_code
_entity_poly.pdbx_strand_id
1 'polypeptide(L)'
;MVYVLVEETISKGKLIDLVVLIGDKERINNFIYESLNKFYKDGGSFLKRKETEERLYEAWELHKPDGEILELRFYVFGDEEIDSVKIVE
;
A
#
# COMPACT_ATOMS: atom_id res chain seq x y z
N MET A 1 -3.69 -15.31 13.16
CA MET A 1 -2.79 -14.78 12.12
C MET A 1 -3.01 -13.28 12.02
N VAL A 2 -1.97 -12.51 12.34
CA VAL A 2 -1.98 -11.05 12.28
C VAL A 2 -1.17 -10.62 11.07
N TYR A 3 -1.70 -9.67 10.33
CA TYR A 3 -1.04 -9.05 9.20
C TYR A 3 -0.76 -7.59 9.48
N VAL A 4 0.36 -7.11 8.97
CA VAL A 4 0.73 -5.70 8.94
C VAL A 4 0.79 -5.30 7.48
N LEU A 5 0.00 -4.31 7.10
CA LEU A 5 0.14 -3.59 5.86
C LEU A 5 0.89 -2.29 6.12
N VAL A 6 1.97 -2.07 5.38
CA VAL A 6 2.58 -0.74 5.23
C VAL A 6 2.22 -0.22 3.85
N GLU A 7 1.53 0.91 3.79
CA GLU A 7 1.26 1.68 2.58
C GLU A 7 2.19 2.89 2.55
N GLU A 8 3.09 2.93 1.58
CA GLU A 8 3.88 4.12 1.28
C GLU A 8 3.25 4.87 0.11
N THR A 9 2.99 6.16 0.29
CA THR A 9 2.70 7.06 -0.83
C THR A 9 3.95 7.84 -1.19
N ILE A 10 4.42 7.66 -2.42
CA ILE A 10 5.64 8.30 -2.94
C ILE A 10 5.27 9.22 -4.10
N SER A 11 5.73 10.47 -4.05
CA SER A 11 5.65 11.43 -5.15
C SER A 11 7.05 11.88 -5.55
N LYS A 12 7.36 11.83 -6.86
CA LYS A 12 8.64 12.29 -7.43
C LYS A 12 9.87 11.71 -6.70
N GLY A 13 9.77 10.45 -6.27
CA GLY A 13 10.83 9.73 -5.55
C GLY A 13 10.97 10.11 -4.06
N LYS A 14 10.03 10.88 -3.49
CA LYS A 14 10.01 11.23 -2.07
C LYS A 14 8.79 10.61 -1.39
N LEU A 15 9.00 10.01 -0.21
CA LEU A 15 7.91 9.59 0.67
C LEU A 15 7.13 10.83 1.11
N ILE A 16 5.82 10.82 0.86
CA ILE A 16 4.92 11.91 1.27
C ILE A 16 3.92 11.49 2.35
N ASP A 17 3.59 10.21 2.42
CA ASP A 17 2.70 9.65 3.44
C ASP A 17 3.03 8.18 3.71
N LEU A 18 2.79 7.73 4.95
CA LEU A 18 3.01 6.36 5.41
C LEU A 18 1.84 5.95 6.29
N VAL A 19 1.13 4.89 5.88
CA VAL A 19 0.06 4.30 6.67
C VAL A 19 0.45 2.89 7.10
N VAL A 20 0.30 2.59 8.39
CA VAL A 20 0.49 1.25 8.93
C VAL A 20 -0.84 0.72 9.44
N LEU A 21 -1.30 -0.39 8.87
CA LEU A 21 -2.52 -1.07 9.27
C LEU A 21 -2.19 -2.46 9.82
N ILE A 22 -2.71 -2.78 11.00
CA ILE A 22 -2.56 -4.10 11.62
C ILE A 22 -3.95 -4.74 11.70
N GLY A 23 -4.09 -5.96 11.20
CA GLY A 23 -5.38 -6.66 11.15
C GLY A 23 -5.29 -8.07 10.61
N ASP A 24 -6.44 -8.73 10.50
CA ASP A 24 -6.54 -9.97 9.72
C ASP A 24 -6.51 -9.67 8.20
N LYS A 25 -6.42 -10.75 7.40
CA LYS A 25 -6.36 -10.67 5.94
C LYS A 25 -7.54 -9.94 5.32
N GLU A 26 -8.75 -10.14 5.87
CA GLU A 26 -9.96 -9.53 5.34
C GLU A 26 -9.92 -8.01 5.54
N ARG A 27 -9.50 -7.56 6.72
CA ARG A 27 -9.30 -6.15 7.04
C ARG A 27 -8.25 -5.49 6.15
N ILE A 28 -7.11 -6.15 5.93
CA ILE A 28 -6.07 -5.64 5.01
C ILE A 28 -6.62 -5.49 3.59
N ASN A 29 -7.30 -6.51 3.08
CA ASN A 29 -7.86 -6.48 1.73
C ASN A 29 -8.90 -5.38 1.58
N ASN A 30 -9.83 -5.25 2.53
CA ASN A 30 -10.87 -4.21 2.50
C ASN A 30 -10.26 -2.82 2.47
N PHE A 31 -9.22 -2.57 3.27
CA PHE A 31 -8.51 -1.28 3.27
C PHE A 31 -7.88 -0.98 1.90
N ILE A 32 -7.16 -1.95 1.31
CA ILE A 32 -6.57 -1.78 -0.03
C ILE A 32 -7.66 -1.43 -1.05
N TYR A 33 -8.76 -2.18 -1.08
CA TYR A 33 -9.87 -1.92 -2.01
C TYR A 33 -10.51 -0.54 -1.79
N GLU A 34 -10.70 -0.10 -0.55
CA GLU A 34 -11.26 1.21 -0.22
C GLU A 34 -10.34 2.35 -0.66
N SER A 35 -9.03 2.26 -0.35
CA SER A 35 -8.02 3.25 -0.76
C SER A 35 -7.99 3.45 -2.27
N LEU A 36 -8.01 2.34 -3.02
CA LEU A 36 -8.01 2.37 -4.48
C LEU A 36 -9.31 2.91 -5.06
N ASN A 37 -10.46 2.45 -4.53
CA ASN A 37 -11.77 2.93 -4.98
C ASN A 37 -11.90 4.45 -4.76
N LYS A 38 -11.43 4.95 -3.61
CA LYS A 38 -11.36 6.39 -3.34
C LYS A 38 -10.48 7.09 -4.37
N PHE A 39 -9.28 6.57 -4.63
CA PHE A 39 -8.35 7.12 -5.61
C PHE A 39 -8.97 7.22 -7.02
N TYR A 40 -9.66 6.17 -7.49
CA TYR A 40 -10.34 6.20 -8.78
C TYR A 40 -11.52 7.17 -8.82
N LYS A 41 -12.29 7.27 -7.72
CA LYS A 41 -13.39 8.25 -7.62
C LYS A 41 -12.90 9.69 -7.67
N ASP A 42 -11.72 9.95 -7.16
CA ASP A 42 -11.08 11.27 -7.21
C ASP A 42 -10.50 11.57 -8.61
N GLY A 43 -10.73 10.72 -9.61
CA GLY A 43 -10.30 10.90 -11.00
C GLY A 43 -8.89 10.37 -11.28
N GLY A 44 -8.27 9.69 -10.31
CA GLY A 44 -7.01 9.01 -10.54
C GLY A 44 -7.18 7.79 -11.44
N SER A 45 -6.11 7.39 -12.13
CA SER A 45 -6.10 6.22 -12.99
C SER A 45 -4.90 5.32 -12.71
N PHE A 46 -5.09 4.02 -12.83
CA PHE A 46 -4.03 3.05 -12.72
C PHE A 46 -3.16 3.07 -13.96
N LEU A 47 -1.83 3.15 -13.78
CA LEU A 47 -0.89 3.15 -14.89
C LEU A 47 -0.31 1.74 -15.11
N LYS A 48 0.31 1.18 -14.07
CA LYS A 48 0.93 -0.15 -14.11
C LYS A 48 1.18 -0.71 -12.72
N ARG A 49 1.26 -2.03 -12.66
CA ARG A 49 1.77 -2.79 -11.51
C ARG A 49 3.23 -3.13 -11.76
N LYS A 50 4.10 -2.86 -10.78
CA LYS A 50 5.48 -3.35 -10.74
C LYS A 50 5.51 -4.52 -9.77
N GLU A 51 5.86 -5.70 -10.28
CA GLU A 51 6.26 -6.82 -9.42
C GLU A 51 7.73 -6.62 -9.04
N THR A 52 8.04 -6.66 -7.75
CA THR A 52 9.41 -6.57 -7.26
C THR A 52 10.07 -7.95 -7.36
N GLU A 53 11.34 -7.99 -7.75
CA GLU A 53 12.11 -9.24 -7.97
C GLU A 53 12.10 -10.18 -6.75
N GLU A 54 11.95 -9.65 -5.53
CA GLU A 54 11.93 -10.43 -4.29
C GLU A 54 10.50 -10.72 -3.76
N ARG A 55 9.44 -10.33 -4.48
CA ARG A 55 8.01 -10.43 -4.05
C ARG A 55 7.71 -9.86 -2.66
N LEU A 56 8.60 -9.03 -2.10
CA LEU A 56 8.46 -8.47 -0.76
C LEU A 56 7.30 -7.48 -0.65
N TYR A 57 6.89 -6.86 -1.77
CA TYR A 57 5.78 -5.91 -1.82
C TYR A 57 5.16 -5.81 -3.22
N GLU A 58 3.93 -5.29 -3.26
CA GLU A 58 3.29 -4.88 -4.50
C GLU A 58 3.42 -3.37 -4.69
N ALA A 59 3.93 -2.94 -5.84
CA ALA A 59 4.07 -1.52 -6.17
C ALA A 59 3.14 -1.13 -7.33
N TRP A 60 2.32 -0.11 -7.11
CA TRP A 60 1.28 0.34 -8.03
C TRP A 60 1.57 1.78 -8.41
N GLU A 61 1.73 2.04 -9.71
CA GLU A 61 1.95 3.39 -10.24
C GLU A 61 0.60 3.96 -10.66
N LEU A 62 0.25 5.09 -10.06
CA LEU A 62 -1.05 5.74 -10.17
C LEU A 62 -0.88 7.15 -10.71
N HIS A 63 -1.77 7.57 -11.60
CA HIS A 63 -1.78 8.91 -12.19
C HIS A 63 -2.93 9.72 -11.58
N LYS A 64 -2.63 10.89 -11.01
CA LYS A 64 -3.62 11.82 -10.48
C LYS A 64 -4.26 12.66 -11.59
N PRO A 65 -5.42 13.29 -11.32
CA PRO A 65 -6.07 14.20 -12.28
C PRO A 65 -5.21 15.40 -12.69
N ASP A 66 -4.30 15.85 -11.83
CA ASP A 66 -3.41 17.00 -12.05
C ASP A 66 -2.14 16.65 -12.86
N GLY A 67 -2.01 15.39 -13.30
CA GLY A 67 -0.85 14.90 -14.03
C GLY A 67 0.29 14.38 -13.14
N GLU A 68 0.15 14.41 -11.82
CA GLU A 68 1.14 13.84 -10.90
C GLU A 68 1.11 12.31 -10.94
N ILE A 69 2.29 11.69 -10.89
CA ILE A 69 2.42 10.23 -10.72
C ILE A 69 2.73 9.94 -9.24
N LEU A 70 1.89 9.11 -8.64
CA LEU A 70 2.14 8.49 -7.34
C LEU A 70 2.59 7.05 -7.52
N GLU A 71 3.48 6.61 -6.65
CA GLU A 71 3.75 5.18 -6.45
C GLU A 71 3.22 4.79 -5.08
N LEU A 72 2.29 3.83 -5.05
CA LEU A 72 1.83 3.17 -3.83
C LEU A 72 2.58 1.86 -3.67
N ARG A 73 3.14 1.61 -2.49
CA ARG A 73 3.78 0.34 -2.17
C ARG A 73 3.07 -0.30 -0.99
N PHE A 74 2.64 -1.54 -1.18
CA PHE A 74 1.96 -2.33 -0.17
C PHE A 74 2.87 -3.48 0.29
N TYR A 75 3.31 -3.41 1.54
CA TYR A 75 4.07 -4.46 2.19
C TYR A 75 3.15 -5.20 3.13
N VAL A 76 2.88 -6.48 2.87
CA VAL A 76 2.06 -7.32 3.76
C VAL A 76 2.97 -8.29 4.50
N PHE A 77 3.11 -8.08 5.80
CA PHE A 77 3.84 -8.98 6.69
C PHE A 77 2.83 -9.80 7.48
N GLY A 78 2.97 -11.12 7.52
CA GLY A 78 2.06 -11.97 8.29
C GLY A 78 2.46 -13.43 8.19
N ASP A 79 2.60 -14.07 9.34
CA ASP A 79 2.82 -15.50 9.49
C ASP A 79 1.92 -16.01 10.62
N GLU A 80 1.62 -17.31 10.61
CA GLU A 80 0.98 -18.00 11.74
C GLU A 80 1.82 -17.89 13.03
N GLU A 81 3.14 -17.66 12.90
CA GLU A 81 4.12 -17.56 13.99
C GLU A 81 4.43 -16.13 14.48
N ILE A 82 3.82 -15.07 13.92
CA ILE A 82 4.07 -13.70 14.38
C ILE A 82 3.27 -13.41 15.66
N ASP A 83 3.99 -13.38 16.79
CA ASP A 83 3.42 -13.12 18.11
C ASP A 83 3.27 -11.63 18.46
N SER A 84 4.07 -10.73 17.86
CA SER A 84 3.98 -9.29 18.15
C SER A 84 4.49 -8.40 17.03
N VAL A 85 3.90 -7.20 16.93
CA VAL A 85 4.30 -6.13 16.01
C VAL A 85 4.65 -4.90 16.85
N LYS A 86 5.79 -4.26 16.57
CA LYS A 86 6.21 -3.01 17.22
C LYS A 86 6.53 -1.96 16.16
N ILE A 87 5.98 -0.77 16.32
CA ILE A 87 6.37 0.43 15.58
C ILE A 87 7.41 1.14 16.44
N VAL A 88 8.59 1.41 15.88
CA VAL A 88 9.68 2.12 16.56
C VAL A 88 9.84 3.47 15.85
N GLU A 89 9.78 4.56 16.63
CA GLU A 89 9.99 5.94 16.17
C GLU A 89 11.47 6.34 16.21
#